data_AF-A0A7J4PWQ3-F1
#
_entry.id   AF-A0A7J4PWQ3-F1
#
_cell.length_a   1.000
_cell.length_b   1.000
_cell.length_c   1.000
_cell.angle_alpha   90.00
_cell.angle_beta   90.00
_cell.angle_gamma   90.00
#
_symmetry.space_group_name_H-M   'P 1'
#
loop_
_entity.id
_entity.type
_entity.pdbx_description
1 polymer ?
#
loop_
_entity_poly.entity_id
_entity_poly.type
_entity_poly.pdbx_seq_one_letter_code
_entity_poly.pdbx_strand_id
1 'polypeptide(L)'
;MMTDFFLAHRRNPNFTNRKSTLKDLQDALDKGGPVVLFGCDGIGKSGIAEEHARIHVDKYDFRLWVRASDVIILASDYAALAEPLAIPHQEDSDIEDLAGSVRNWLEENDRWLLIFDDANSPEILDVYLPKAGAGGGHVIITSKNPDWEGTFATFEVDALDPSEAAAFLLSLTGQDDIAASKALAELLEGNPLALELAGAYIRWTGISLSRYLDAYKKRLGEVSGRTPQGCPETLAAVWDISMEQVRAVSQEGVDVLNLSAFLAPEDLPVDLLVKTSALLPESVELGLTALDRRGLVRRDDASFSVHPLIQDLAFSRLDEEGRKTWADETLMSVGGAFSSYLEDLSTWPECARLLPHALAASKHGEELGTGSEPVALLLNQVGLYLHRRGNLAGARVVLERLLAVDEKFYGPGHSEVATDLNNLGSVLRVLGDLVEAKEMFERALAIEESQETPDRLKIATRANNLGTVLRSLGDLGGALTQFERALAIDRDAYGPNHFKTAIRLINLGEVLQEMGDLDGAKDSYQRAFQVFEQFLGPGHHYTQRARENLDSLSQKGSD
;
A
#
# COMPACT_ATOMS: atom_id res chain seq x y z
N MET A 1 -15.04 -3.08 -26.15
CA MET A 1 -13.72 -3.70 -25.96
C MET A 1 -13.73 -4.07 -24.48
N MET A 2 -13.77 -5.35 -24.13
CA MET A 2 -13.79 -5.77 -22.71
C MET A 2 -12.46 -5.40 -22.09
N THR A 3 -12.49 -4.78 -20.92
CA THR A 3 -11.28 -4.37 -20.24
C THR A 3 -11.20 -5.08 -18.89
N ASP A 4 -10.44 -6.17 -18.86
CA ASP A 4 -10.10 -6.94 -17.65
C ASP A 4 -8.99 -6.21 -16.89
N PHE A 5 -9.35 -5.19 -16.13
CA PHE A 5 -8.40 -4.51 -15.27
C PHE A 5 -8.23 -5.30 -13.97
N PHE A 6 -6.97 -5.53 -13.57
CA PHE A 6 -6.52 -6.37 -12.45
C PHE A 6 -6.80 -7.89 -12.54
N LEU A 7 -7.89 -8.34 -13.17
CA LEU A 7 -8.20 -9.78 -13.26
C LEU A 7 -7.36 -10.57 -14.27
N ALA A 8 -6.76 -9.92 -15.28
CA ALA A 8 -6.03 -10.61 -16.35
C ALA A 8 -4.84 -11.45 -15.83
N HIS A 9 -4.16 -10.95 -14.80
CA HIS A 9 -3.02 -11.60 -14.14
C HIS A 9 -3.46 -12.50 -12.96
N ARG A 10 -4.76 -12.41 -12.61
CA ARG A 10 -5.60 -13.13 -11.63
C ARG A 10 -5.82 -14.63 -11.83
N ARG A 11 -5.72 -15.17 -13.05
CA ARG A 11 -6.20 -16.54 -13.35
C ARG A 11 -5.56 -17.64 -12.47
N ASN A 12 -6.35 -18.33 -11.65
CA ASN A 12 -5.93 -19.64 -11.11
C ASN A 12 -6.29 -20.75 -12.12
N PRO A 13 -5.32 -21.35 -12.85
CA PRO A 13 -5.60 -22.40 -13.84
C PRO A 13 -6.13 -23.70 -13.19
N ASN A 14 -5.93 -23.85 -11.88
CA ASN A 14 -6.34 -24.99 -11.08
C ASN A 14 -7.56 -24.68 -10.20
N PHE A 15 -8.34 -23.62 -10.51
CA PHE A 15 -9.54 -23.32 -9.72
C PHE A 15 -10.47 -24.53 -9.65
N THR A 16 -10.89 -24.87 -8.44
CA THR A 16 -11.71 -26.05 -8.15
C THR A 16 -13.17 -25.78 -8.46
N ASN A 17 -13.91 -26.79 -8.89
CA ASN A 17 -15.27 -26.61 -9.44
C ASN A 17 -16.33 -26.43 -8.33
N ARG A 18 -16.23 -25.34 -7.55
CA ARG A 18 -17.13 -24.90 -6.46
C ARG A 18 -18.49 -24.42 -7.00
N LYS A 19 -19.17 -25.24 -7.81
CA LYS A 19 -20.36 -24.84 -8.57
C LYS A 19 -21.54 -24.40 -7.70
N SER A 20 -21.74 -25.07 -6.56
CA SER A 20 -22.78 -24.70 -5.60
C SER A 20 -22.52 -23.31 -5.03
N THR A 21 -21.32 -23.07 -4.50
CA THR A 21 -20.92 -21.78 -3.92
C THR A 21 -21.02 -20.64 -4.93
N LEU A 22 -20.57 -20.86 -6.18
CA LEU A 22 -20.68 -19.85 -7.24
C LEU A 22 -22.13 -19.53 -7.59
N LYS A 23 -23.02 -20.53 -7.55
CA LYS A 23 -24.45 -20.33 -7.77
C LYS A 23 -25.09 -19.57 -6.61
N ASP A 24 -24.77 -19.95 -5.37
CA ASP A 24 -25.33 -19.29 -4.18
C ASP A 24 -24.88 -17.83 -4.09
N LEU A 25 -23.61 -17.54 -4.41
CA LEU A 25 -23.10 -16.18 -4.56
C LEU A 25 -23.86 -15.40 -5.64
N GLN A 26 -24.10 -16.02 -6.80
CA GLN A 26 -24.85 -15.38 -7.88
C GLN A 26 -26.30 -15.08 -7.47
N ASP A 27 -26.98 -16.03 -6.83
CA ASP A 27 -28.34 -15.87 -6.31
C ASP A 27 -28.42 -14.78 -5.21
N ALA A 28 -27.32 -14.56 -4.49
CA ALA A 28 -27.22 -13.50 -3.49
C ALA A 28 -27.06 -12.11 -4.11
N LEU A 29 -26.15 -11.99 -5.08
CA LEU A 29 -25.91 -10.75 -5.81
C LEU A 29 -27.20 -10.28 -6.52
N ASP A 30 -27.98 -11.21 -7.08
CA ASP A 30 -29.25 -10.89 -7.76
C ASP A 30 -30.34 -10.37 -6.81
N LYS A 31 -30.20 -10.57 -5.48
CA LYS A 31 -31.10 -9.96 -4.47
C LYS A 31 -30.73 -8.50 -4.19
N GLY A 32 -29.55 -8.05 -4.62
CA GLY A 32 -29.03 -6.69 -4.46
C GLY A 32 -28.19 -6.49 -3.20
N GLY A 33 -27.33 -5.47 -3.24
CA GLY A 33 -26.42 -5.09 -2.17
C GLY A 33 -25.08 -5.85 -2.19
N PRO A 34 -24.10 -5.43 -1.36
CA PRO A 34 -22.83 -6.14 -1.23
C PRO A 34 -22.98 -7.54 -0.63
N VAL A 35 -22.15 -8.46 -1.11
CA VAL A 35 -22.07 -9.83 -0.61
C VAL A 35 -20.68 -10.10 -0.04
N VAL A 36 -20.61 -10.60 1.19
CA VAL A 36 -19.37 -10.92 1.89
C VAL A 36 -19.12 -12.44 1.83
N LEU A 37 -17.96 -12.82 1.30
CA LEU A 37 -17.38 -14.15 1.40
C LEU A 37 -16.41 -14.17 2.58
N PHE A 38 -16.74 -14.89 3.64
CA PHE A 38 -15.85 -15.02 4.81
C PHE A 38 -15.42 -16.46 5.05
N GLY A 39 -14.31 -16.66 5.77
CA GLY A 39 -13.79 -18.00 6.08
C GLY A 39 -12.28 -18.01 6.31
N CYS A 40 -11.73 -19.19 6.61
CA CYS A 40 -10.31 -19.38 6.94
C CYS A 40 -9.35 -19.02 5.79
N ASP A 41 -8.07 -18.90 6.11
CA ASP A 41 -7.02 -18.65 5.12
C ASP A 41 -6.76 -19.84 4.20
N GLY A 42 -6.42 -19.55 2.95
CA GLY A 42 -6.20 -20.58 1.92
C GLY A 42 -7.47 -21.32 1.48
N ILE A 43 -8.65 -20.95 1.99
CA ILE A 43 -9.92 -21.61 1.65
C ILE A 43 -10.45 -21.23 0.25
N GLY A 44 -9.91 -20.18 -0.37
CA GLY A 44 -10.20 -19.80 -1.75
C GLY A 44 -11.26 -18.72 -1.95
N LYS A 45 -11.51 -17.85 -0.96
CA LYS A 45 -12.45 -16.72 -1.04
C LYS A 45 -12.17 -15.82 -2.25
N SER A 46 -10.94 -15.32 -2.37
CA SER A 46 -10.50 -14.48 -3.49
C SER A 46 -10.63 -15.20 -4.83
N GLY A 47 -10.30 -16.50 -4.86
CA GLY A 47 -10.48 -17.32 -6.06
C GLY A 47 -11.95 -17.49 -6.48
N ILE A 48 -12.89 -17.57 -5.54
CA ILE A 48 -14.33 -17.62 -5.85
C ILE A 48 -14.81 -16.29 -6.44
N ALA A 49 -14.40 -15.16 -5.86
CA ALA A 49 -14.74 -13.83 -6.37
C ALA A 49 -14.19 -13.63 -7.79
N GLU A 50 -12.94 -14.03 -8.02
CA GLU A 50 -12.29 -14.00 -9.33
C GLU A 50 -13.00 -14.90 -10.36
N GLU A 51 -13.30 -16.15 -10.00
CA GLU A 51 -14.00 -17.08 -10.89
C GLU A 51 -15.42 -16.58 -11.21
N HIS A 52 -16.13 -15.99 -10.24
CA HIS A 52 -17.44 -15.39 -10.45
C HIS A 52 -17.38 -14.29 -11.51
N ALA A 53 -16.40 -13.39 -11.40
CA ALA A 53 -16.16 -12.33 -12.38
C ALA A 53 -15.89 -12.90 -13.78
N ARG A 54 -15.14 -14.01 -13.85
CA ARG A 54 -14.76 -14.67 -15.10
C ARG A 54 -15.92 -15.39 -15.79
N ILE A 55 -16.72 -16.17 -15.06
CA ILE A 55 -17.83 -16.93 -15.65
C ILE A 55 -19.01 -16.04 -16.06
N HIS A 56 -19.15 -14.87 -15.44
CA HIS A 56 -20.19 -13.88 -15.74
C HIS A 56 -19.67 -12.72 -16.61
N VAL A 57 -18.73 -13.02 -17.53
CA VAL A 57 -18.09 -12.03 -18.39
C VAL A 57 -19.10 -11.17 -19.19
N ASP A 58 -20.23 -11.75 -19.59
CA ASP A 58 -21.28 -11.07 -20.37
C ASP A 58 -22.20 -10.18 -19.51
N LYS A 59 -22.18 -10.37 -18.18
CA LYS A 59 -22.99 -9.59 -17.23
C LYS A 59 -22.35 -8.24 -16.93
N TYR A 60 -21.03 -8.15 -17.02
CA TYR A 60 -20.26 -6.99 -16.58
C TYR A 60 -19.42 -6.40 -17.71
N ASP A 61 -19.57 -5.10 -17.91
CA ASP A 61 -18.73 -4.31 -18.80
C ASP A 61 -17.41 -3.94 -18.10
N PHE A 62 -17.45 -3.80 -16.77
CA PHE A 62 -16.29 -3.54 -15.92
C PHE A 62 -16.21 -4.57 -14.79
N ARG A 63 -15.02 -5.14 -14.58
CA ARG A 63 -14.71 -6.02 -13.46
C ARG A 63 -13.51 -5.44 -12.74
N LEU A 64 -13.74 -4.90 -11.55
CA LEU A 64 -12.83 -4.06 -10.80
C LEU A 64 -12.42 -4.79 -9.52
N TRP A 65 -11.16 -4.63 -9.12
CA TRP A 65 -10.58 -5.27 -7.95
C TRP A 65 -9.77 -4.26 -7.17
N VAL A 66 -9.99 -4.19 -5.86
CA VAL A 66 -9.23 -3.35 -4.94
C VAL A 66 -8.85 -4.15 -3.69
N ARG A 67 -7.65 -3.93 -3.18
CA ARG A 67 -7.20 -4.54 -1.93
C ARG A 67 -7.73 -3.73 -0.76
N ALA A 68 -8.31 -4.42 0.22
CA ALA A 68 -8.97 -3.83 1.37
C ALA A 68 -8.37 -4.28 2.71
N SER A 69 -7.19 -4.91 2.68
CA SER A 69 -6.47 -5.35 3.89
C SER A 69 -5.91 -4.18 4.71
N ASP A 70 -5.62 -3.06 4.07
CA ASP A 70 -5.08 -1.84 4.69
C ASP A 70 -5.73 -0.59 4.07
N VAL A 71 -6.05 0.40 4.92
CA VAL A 71 -6.76 1.63 4.51
C VAL A 71 -5.95 2.50 3.53
N ILE A 72 -4.63 2.51 3.66
CA ILE A 72 -3.73 3.28 2.79
C ILE A 72 -3.71 2.67 1.39
N ILE A 73 -3.64 1.33 1.32
CA ILE A 73 -3.68 0.59 0.06
C ILE A 73 -5.05 0.71 -0.58
N LEU A 74 -6.13 0.55 0.19
CA LEU A 74 -7.50 0.66 -0.30
C LEU A 74 -7.77 2.01 -0.97
N ALA A 75 -7.39 3.12 -0.32
CA ALA A 75 -7.56 4.46 -0.89
C ALA A 75 -6.85 4.59 -2.25
N SER A 76 -5.61 4.11 -2.31
CA SER A 76 -4.77 4.20 -3.51
C SER A 76 -5.29 3.33 -4.66
N ASP A 77 -5.66 2.08 -4.37
CA ASP A 77 -6.22 1.14 -5.35
C ASP A 77 -7.57 1.61 -5.87
N TYR A 78 -8.43 2.11 -4.98
CA TYR A 78 -9.75 2.60 -5.35
C TYR A 78 -9.66 3.84 -6.26
N ALA A 79 -8.78 4.79 -5.92
CA ALA A 79 -8.51 5.94 -6.79
C ALA A 79 -7.93 5.53 -8.15
N ALA A 80 -7.09 4.48 -8.18
CA ALA A 80 -6.53 3.95 -9.42
C ALA A 80 -7.60 3.36 -10.37
N LEU A 81 -8.83 3.10 -9.90
CA LEU A 81 -9.94 2.73 -10.77
C LEU A 81 -10.39 3.87 -11.71
N ALA A 82 -9.95 5.12 -11.49
CA ALA A 82 -10.29 6.24 -12.37
C ALA A 82 -9.79 6.04 -13.81
N GLU A 83 -8.58 5.54 -13.98
CA GLU A 83 -7.99 5.24 -15.30
C GLU A 83 -8.79 4.19 -16.09
N PRO A 84 -9.05 2.97 -15.57
CA PRO A 84 -9.80 1.96 -16.29
C PRO A 84 -11.26 2.33 -16.57
N LEU A 85 -11.84 3.20 -15.74
CA LEU A 85 -13.18 3.77 -15.94
C LEU A 85 -13.21 4.97 -16.89
N ALA A 86 -12.05 5.37 -17.42
CA ALA A 86 -11.88 6.55 -18.29
C ALA A 86 -12.42 7.85 -17.65
N ILE A 87 -12.31 7.98 -16.32
CA ILE A 87 -12.66 9.20 -15.59
C ILE A 87 -11.57 10.25 -15.85
N PRO A 88 -11.89 11.45 -16.37
CA PRO A 88 -10.89 12.48 -16.64
C PRO A 88 -10.18 12.93 -15.36
N HIS A 89 -8.84 12.90 -15.37
CA HIS A 89 -8.01 13.35 -14.25
C HIS A 89 -6.65 13.84 -14.73
N GLN A 90 -5.97 14.62 -13.88
CA GLN A 90 -4.56 15.01 -14.04
C GLN A 90 -3.65 14.00 -13.33
N GLU A 91 -2.40 13.86 -13.76
CA GLU A 91 -1.44 12.91 -13.16
C GLU A 91 -1.21 13.16 -11.66
N ASP A 92 -1.32 14.42 -11.22
CA ASP A 92 -1.14 14.89 -9.85
C ASP A 92 -2.45 15.01 -9.05
N SER A 93 -3.55 14.43 -9.53
CA SER A 93 -4.84 14.49 -8.84
C SER A 93 -4.78 13.81 -7.47
N ASP A 94 -5.46 14.44 -6.51
CA ASP A 94 -5.59 13.95 -5.14
C ASP A 94 -6.36 12.61 -5.11
N ILE A 95 -5.82 11.63 -4.35
CA ILE A 95 -6.41 10.29 -4.19
C ILE A 95 -7.84 10.38 -3.62
N GLU A 96 -8.12 11.28 -2.67
CA GLU A 96 -9.44 11.38 -2.05
C GLU A 96 -10.48 11.94 -3.04
N ASP A 97 -10.11 12.96 -3.82
CA ASP A 97 -10.96 13.52 -4.89
C ASP A 97 -11.23 12.50 -6.01
N LEU A 98 -10.19 11.75 -6.40
CA LEU A 98 -10.31 10.67 -7.37
C LEU A 98 -11.22 9.55 -6.86
N ALA A 99 -11.05 9.11 -5.61
CA ALA A 99 -11.91 8.11 -5.00
C ALA A 99 -13.37 8.58 -4.95
N GLY A 100 -13.63 9.85 -4.62
CA GLY A 100 -14.95 10.44 -4.71
C GLY A 100 -15.54 10.39 -6.13
N SER A 101 -14.71 10.67 -7.14
CA SER A 101 -15.09 10.62 -8.56
C SER A 101 -15.41 9.20 -9.03
N VAL A 102 -14.61 8.21 -8.63
CA VAL A 102 -14.85 6.78 -8.90
C VAL A 102 -16.17 6.34 -8.27
N ARG A 103 -16.42 6.69 -7.01
CA ARG A 103 -17.68 6.32 -6.34
C ARG A 103 -18.89 6.94 -7.04
N ASN A 104 -18.82 8.22 -7.41
CA ASN A 104 -19.90 8.87 -8.16
C ASN A 104 -20.13 8.19 -9.51
N TRP A 105 -19.06 7.80 -10.22
CA TRP A 105 -19.19 7.04 -11.47
C TRP A 105 -19.91 5.70 -11.25
N LEU A 106 -19.55 4.96 -10.20
CA LEU A 106 -20.21 3.68 -9.87
C LEU A 106 -21.70 3.86 -9.52
N GLU A 107 -22.08 4.97 -8.89
CA GLU A 107 -23.47 5.32 -8.58
C GLU A 107 -24.30 5.67 -9.83
N GLU A 108 -23.66 6.22 -10.87
CA GLU A 108 -24.31 6.66 -12.11
C GLU A 108 -24.34 5.60 -13.22
N ASN A 109 -23.52 4.56 -13.12
CA ASN A 109 -23.38 3.52 -14.13
C ASN A 109 -23.86 2.15 -13.61
N ASP A 110 -24.12 1.24 -14.53
CA ASP A 110 -24.52 -0.14 -14.24
C ASP A 110 -23.52 -1.15 -14.82
N ARG A 111 -23.83 -2.44 -14.67
CA ARG A 111 -23.06 -3.54 -15.29
C ARG A 111 -21.57 -3.53 -14.91
N TRP A 112 -21.25 -3.12 -13.70
CA TRP A 112 -19.92 -3.26 -13.12
C TRP A 112 -19.94 -4.27 -11.97
N LEU A 113 -18.81 -4.92 -11.73
CA LEU A 113 -18.53 -5.74 -10.55
C LEU A 113 -17.32 -5.14 -9.83
N LEU A 114 -17.46 -4.81 -8.55
CA LEU A 114 -16.36 -4.34 -7.71
C LEU A 114 -16.05 -5.36 -6.61
N ILE A 115 -14.80 -5.79 -6.52
CA ILE A 115 -14.33 -6.76 -5.54
C ILE A 115 -13.41 -6.05 -4.54
N PHE A 116 -13.79 -6.04 -3.27
CA PHE A 116 -12.93 -5.65 -2.15
C PHE A 116 -12.30 -6.90 -1.54
N ASP A 117 -11.00 -7.08 -1.74
CA ASP A 117 -10.30 -8.28 -1.30
C ASP A 117 -9.62 -8.10 0.06
N ASP A 118 -9.82 -9.05 0.95
CA ASP A 118 -9.24 -9.13 2.30
C ASP A 118 -9.63 -7.96 3.22
N ALA A 119 -10.88 -7.51 3.13
CA ALA A 119 -11.40 -6.48 4.03
C ALA A 119 -11.48 -6.98 5.47
N ASN A 120 -10.96 -6.21 6.43
CA ASN A 120 -10.92 -6.62 7.84
C ASN A 120 -12.17 -6.20 8.64
N SER A 121 -12.87 -5.16 8.22
CA SER A 121 -14.10 -4.70 8.88
C SER A 121 -15.01 -3.91 7.93
N PRO A 122 -16.29 -3.69 8.28
CA PRO A 122 -17.20 -2.89 7.46
C PRO A 122 -16.79 -1.41 7.33
N GLU A 123 -16.28 -0.82 8.41
CA GLU A 123 -16.06 0.63 8.53
C GLU A 123 -15.03 1.16 7.53
N ILE A 124 -14.03 0.35 7.17
CA ILE A 124 -13.03 0.73 6.18
C ILE A 124 -13.63 0.93 4.78
N LEU A 125 -14.84 0.41 4.53
CA LEU A 125 -15.51 0.47 3.23
C LEU A 125 -16.55 1.61 3.13
N ASP A 126 -16.91 2.26 4.24
CA ASP A 126 -18.03 3.21 4.30
C ASP A 126 -17.92 4.36 3.28
N VAL A 127 -16.70 4.85 3.04
CA VAL A 127 -16.46 5.95 2.09
C VAL A 127 -16.36 5.49 0.63
N TYR A 128 -16.20 4.18 0.39
CA TYR A 128 -15.95 3.58 -0.93
C TYR A 128 -17.16 2.83 -1.50
N LEU A 129 -18.11 2.41 -0.67
CA LEU A 129 -19.31 1.75 -1.13
C LEU A 129 -20.27 2.76 -1.81
N PRO A 130 -20.81 2.43 -3.00
CA PRO A 130 -21.89 3.21 -3.58
C PRO A 130 -23.13 3.23 -2.67
N LYS A 131 -23.92 4.31 -2.72
CA LYS A 131 -25.19 4.38 -1.98
C LYS A 131 -26.10 3.19 -2.29
N ALA A 132 -26.78 2.70 -1.26
CA ALA A 132 -27.73 1.59 -1.40
C ALA A 132 -28.80 1.89 -2.47
N GLY A 133 -28.91 1.01 -3.47
CA GLY A 133 -29.84 1.15 -4.59
C GLY A 133 -29.44 2.17 -5.66
N ALA A 134 -28.24 2.76 -5.58
CA ALA A 134 -27.64 3.53 -6.67
C ALA A 134 -26.89 2.59 -7.65
N GLY A 135 -26.98 2.90 -8.94
CA GLY A 135 -26.39 2.09 -10.00
C GLY A 135 -27.02 0.69 -10.16
N GLY A 136 -26.49 -0.07 -11.10
CA GLY A 136 -26.90 -1.46 -11.39
C GLY A 136 -25.73 -2.45 -11.34
N GLY A 137 -24.72 -2.17 -10.54
CA GLY A 137 -23.54 -3.02 -10.36
C GLY A 137 -23.60 -3.90 -9.11
N HIS A 138 -22.58 -4.75 -8.97
CA HIS A 138 -22.45 -5.72 -7.90
C HIS A 138 -21.18 -5.52 -7.09
N VAL A 139 -21.24 -5.85 -5.80
CA VAL A 139 -20.09 -5.76 -4.90
C VAL A 139 -19.86 -7.13 -4.25
N ILE A 140 -18.63 -7.62 -4.33
CA ILE A 140 -18.16 -8.78 -3.57
C ILE A 140 -17.09 -8.29 -2.58
N ILE A 141 -17.17 -8.74 -1.35
CA ILE A 141 -16.18 -8.47 -0.30
C ILE A 141 -15.61 -9.82 0.12
N THR A 142 -14.30 -9.98 0.20
CA THR A 142 -13.69 -11.16 0.84
C THR A 142 -13.14 -10.75 2.20
N SER A 143 -13.29 -11.60 3.22
CA SER A 143 -12.84 -11.30 4.58
C SER A 143 -12.42 -12.55 5.35
N LYS A 144 -11.51 -12.38 6.31
CA LYS A 144 -11.24 -13.39 7.35
C LYS A 144 -12.14 -13.21 8.57
N ASN A 145 -12.65 -12.00 8.76
CA ASN A 145 -13.51 -11.63 9.87
C ASN A 145 -14.94 -12.17 9.61
N PRO A 146 -15.55 -12.95 10.51
CA PRO A 146 -16.95 -13.35 10.39
C PRO A 146 -17.93 -12.23 10.80
N ASP A 147 -17.47 -11.20 11.51
CA ASP A 147 -18.30 -10.16 12.13
C ASP A 147 -18.74 -9.10 11.10
N TRP A 148 -19.59 -9.52 10.16
CA TRP A 148 -20.24 -8.69 9.14
C TRP A 148 -21.78 -8.69 9.25
N GLU A 149 -22.31 -9.40 10.25
CA GLU A 149 -23.74 -9.61 10.44
C GLU A 149 -24.48 -8.27 10.64
N GLY A 150 -25.58 -8.10 9.90
CA GLY A 150 -26.45 -6.93 9.99
C GLY A 150 -26.14 -5.81 8.99
N THR A 151 -24.96 -5.82 8.37
CA THR A 151 -24.57 -4.82 7.35
C THR A 151 -24.76 -5.36 5.92
N PHE A 152 -24.34 -6.60 5.66
CA PHE A 152 -24.35 -7.20 4.31
C PHE A 152 -24.84 -8.65 4.32
N ALA A 153 -25.12 -9.20 3.14
CA ALA A 153 -25.36 -10.63 2.98
C ALA A 153 -24.04 -11.38 3.12
N THR A 154 -23.97 -12.39 4.00
CA THR A 154 -22.74 -13.13 4.31
C THR A 154 -22.82 -14.59 3.84
N PHE A 155 -21.68 -15.10 3.36
CA PHE A 155 -21.50 -16.50 2.94
C PHE A 155 -20.20 -17.04 3.52
N GLU A 156 -20.31 -18.07 4.35
CA GLU A 156 -19.17 -18.83 4.82
C GLU A 156 -18.63 -19.70 3.68
N VAL A 157 -17.33 -19.60 3.43
CA VAL A 157 -16.63 -20.40 2.43
C VAL A 157 -15.97 -21.58 3.13
N ASP A 158 -16.56 -22.75 2.97
CA ASP A 158 -16.04 -24.00 3.52
C ASP A 158 -14.91 -24.62 2.70
N ALA A 159 -14.24 -25.61 3.30
CA ALA A 159 -13.33 -26.51 2.59
C ALA A 159 -14.07 -27.31 1.52
N LEU A 160 -13.30 -27.87 0.57
CA LEU A 160 -13.88 -28.74 -0.47
C LEU A 160 -14.41 -30.02 0.16
N ASP A 161 -15.57 -30.48 -0.33
CA ASP A 161 -16.07 -31.81 0.02
C ASP A 161 -15.00 -32.87 -0.32
N PRO A 162 -14.81 -33.92 0.51
CA PRO A 162 -13.78 -34.93 0.27
C PRO A 162 -13.84 -35.56 -1.13
N SER A 163 -15.02 -35.70 -1.72
CA SER A 163 -15.18 -36.23 -3.09
C SER A 163 -14.71 -35.25 -4.16
N GLU A 164 -14.99 -33.96 -3.98
CA GLU A 164 -14.53 -32.88 -4.87
C GLU A 164 -13.01 -32.70 -4.77
N ALA A 165 -12.47 -32.71 -3.55
CA ALA A 165 -11.04 -32.63 -3.28
C ALA A 165 -10.27 -33.81 -3.89
N ALA A 166 -10.78 -35.03 -3.76
CA ALA A 166 -10.18 -36.22 -4.37
C ALA A 166 -10.22 -36.15 -5.91
N ALA A 167 -11.34 -35.72 -6.49
CA ALA A 167 -11.47 -35.52 -7.93
C ALA A 167 -10.50 -34.44 -8.44
N PHE A 168 -10.32 -33.38 -7.67
CA PHE A 168 -9.37 -32.33 -7.97
C PHE A 168 -7.93 -32.84 -7.99
N LEU A 169 -7.50 -33.63 -6.99
CA LEU A 169 -6.17 -34.24 -6.98
C LEU A 169 -5.91 -35.16 -8.18
N LEU A 170 -6.89 -35.98 -8.56
CA LEU A 170 -6.77 -36.85 -9.75
C LEU A 170 -6.61 -36.00 -11.01
N SER A 171 -7.42 -34.95 -11.17
CA SER A 171 -7.34 -34.02 -12.30
C SER A 171 -6.00 -33.29 -12.35
N LEU A 172 -5.50 -32.81 -11.21
CA LEU A 172 -4.28 -32.02 -11.13
C LEU A 172 -3.02 -32.87 -11.39
N THR A 173 -3.03 -34.13 -10.94
CA THR A 173 -1.90 -35.05 -11.05
C THR A 173 -1.91 -35.91 -12.31
N GLY A 174 -3.07 -36.07 -12.97
CA GLY A 174 -3.25 -36.96 -14.11
C GLY A 174 -3.20 -38.46 -13.75
N GLN A 175 -3.29 -38.80 -12.48
CA GLN A 175 -3.28 -40.19 -11.98
C GLN A 175 -4.70 -40.74 -11.77
N ASP A 176 -4.82 -42.05 -11.64
CA ASP A 176 -6.09 -42.78 -11.53
C ASP A 176 -6.27 -43.54 -10.19
N ASP A 177 -5.37 -43.31 -9.21
CA ASP A 177 -5.45 -43.91 -7.88
C ASP A 177 -6.50 -43.22 -6.99
N ILE A 178 -7.76 -43.61 -7.17
CA ILE A 178 -8.93 -43.07 -6.46
C ILE A 178 -8.83 -43.28 -4.94
N ALA A 179 -8.22 -44.39 -4.50
CA ALA A 179 -8.15 -44.70 -3.07
C ALA A 179 -7.13 -43.79 -2.37
N ALA A 180 -5.94 -43.62 -2.95
CA ALA A 180 -4.94 -42.72 -2.40
C ALA A 180 -5.37 -41.25 -2.51
N SER A 181 -6.06 -40.84 -3.57
CA SER A 181 -6.54 -39.46 -3.70
C SER A 181 -7.58 -39.10 -2.65
N LYS A 182 -8.53 -40.00 -2.34
CA LYS A 182 -9.50 -39.81 -1.25
C LYS A 182 -8.83 -39.72 0.11
N ALA A 183 -7.94 -40.66 0.41
CA ALA A 183 -7.23 -40.66 1.69
C ALA A 183 -6.34 -39.41 1.87
N LEU A 184 -5.71 -38.94 0.79
CA LEU A 184 -4.94 -37.69 0.82
C LEU A 184 -5.85 -36.47 1.00
N ALA A 185 -6.97 -36.41 0.28
CA ALA A 185 -7.95 -35.32 0.38
C ALA A 185 -8.54 -35.19 1.79
N GLU A 186 -8.86 -36.31 2.44
CA GLU A 186 -9.33 -36.35 3.83
C GLU A 186 -8.27 -35.81 4.81
N LEU A 187 -7.01 -36.23 4.66
CA LEU A 187 -5.93 -35.75 5.54
C LEU A 187 -5.50 -34.30 5.30
N LEU A 188 -5.78 -33.76 4.11
CA LEU A 188 -5.59 -32.34 3.80
C LEU A 188 -6.84 -31.52 4.13
N GLU A 189 -7.86 -32.15 4.73
CA GLU A 189 -9.10 -31.51 5.18
C GLU A 189 -9.81 -30.71 4.08
N GLY A 190 -9.68 -31.14 2.83
CA GLY A 190 -10.28 -30.44 1.68
C GLY A 190 -9.74 -29.01 1.45
N ASN A 191 -8.61 -28.63 2.07
CA ASN A 191 -8.04 -27.29 1.92
C ASN A 191 -7.47 -27.08 0.50
N PRO A 192 -8.00 -26.13 -0.28
CA PRO A 192 -7.59 -25.95 -1.68
C PRO A 192 -6.09 -25.67 -1.87
N LEU A 193 -5.49 -24.82 -1.03
CA LEU A 193 -4.07 -24.50 -1.11
C LEU A 193 -3.20 -25.73 -0.84
N ALA A 194 -3.52 -26.50 0.19
CA ALA A 194 -2.77 -27.71 0.54
C ALA A 194 -2.88 -28.78 -0.56
N LEU A 195 -4.06 -28.94 -1.16
CA LEU A 195 -4.31 -29.83 -2.30
C LEU A 195 -3.52 -29.39 -3.54
N GLU A 196 -3.48 -28.09 -3.83
CA GLU A 196 -2.74 -27.53 -4.96
C GLU A 196 -1.24 -27.76 -4.83
N LEU A 197 -0.66 -27.50 -3.66
CA LEU A 197 0.78 -27.73 -3.39
C LEU A 197 1.14 -29.22 -3.47
N ALA A 198 0.33 -30.09 -2.86
CA ALA A 198 0.54 -31.54 -2.94
C ALA A 198 0.45 -32.04 -4.38
N GLY A 199 -0.57 -31.61 -5.13
CA GLY A 199 -0.75 -31.99 -6.53
C GLY A 199 0.34 -31.44 -7.45
N ALA A 200 0.80 -30.21 -7.24
CA ALA A 200 1.91 -29.61 -7.98
C ALA A 200 3.20 -30.41 -7.76
N TYR A 201 3.51 -30.75 -6.51
CA TYR A 201 4.64 -31.63 -6.17
C TYR A 201 4.53 -32.98 -6.87
N ILE A 202 3.37 -33.63 -6.78
CA ILE A 202 3.15 -34.97 -7.37
C ILE A 202 3.33 -34.93 -8.88
N ARG A 203 2.70 -33.96 -9.55
CA ARG A 203 2.79 -33.76 -10.99
C ARG A 203 4.23 -33.51 -11.45
N TRP A 204 4.95 -32.64 -10.73
CA TRP A 204 6.32 -32.29 -11.07
C TRP A 204 7.30 -33.47 -10.90
N THR A 205 7.17 -34.21 -9.80
CA THR A 205 8.09 -35.30 -9.46
C THR A 205 7.75 -36.63 -10.15
N GLY A 206 6.49 -36.78 -10.60
CA GLY A 206 5.98 -38.05 -11.14
C GLY A 206 5.84 -39.15 -10.08
N ILE A 207 5.92 -38.83 -8.79
CA ILE A 207 5.71 -39.79 -7.71
C ILE A 207 4.25 -40.27 -7.70
N SER A 208 3.97 -41.52 -7.32
CA SER A 208 2.57 -41.97 -7.21
C SER A 208 1.86 -41.29 -6.03
N LEU A 209 0.54 -41.09 -6.15
CA LEU A 209 -0.33 -40.60 -5.08
C LEU A 209 -0.13 -41.38 -3.78
N SER A 210 -0.12 -42.71 -3.86
CA SER A 210 0.11 -43.61 -2.71
C SER A 210 1.46 -43.36 -2.02
N ARG A 211 2.53 -43.18 -2.78
CA ARG A 211 3.87 -42.95 -2.21
C ARG A 211 4.00 -41.54 -1.63
N TYR A 212 3.36 -40.54 -2.23
CA TYR A 212 3.26 -39.21 -1.64
C TYR A 212 2.47 -39.23 -0.34
N LEU A 213 1.33 -39.93 -0.31
CA LEU A 213 0.49 -40.09 0.89
C LEU A 213 1.29 -40.68 2.06
N ASP A 214 2.14 -41.68 1.82
CA ASP A 214 3.01 -42.25 2.85
C ASP A 214 4.06 -41.25 3.35
N ALA A 215 4.69 -40.51 2.43
CA ALA A 215 5.64 -39.46 2.79
C ALA A 215 4.98 -38.32 3.59
N TYR A 216 3.77 -37.94 3.20
CA TYR A 216 2.96 -36.93 3.86
C TYR A 216 2.56 -37.36 5.28
N LYS A 217 2.04 -38.58 5.46
CA LYS A 217 1.72 -39.11 6.80
C LYS A 217 2.92 -39.11 7.73
N LYS A 218 4.09 -39.47 7.21
CA LYS A 218 5.35 -39.41 7.98
C LYS A 218 5.67 -37.98 8.39
N ARG A 219 5.63 -37.02 7.45
CA ARG A 219 5.94 -35.62 7.73
C ARG A 219 4.95 -34.98 8.70
N LEU A 220 3.65 -35.25 8.55
CA LEU A 220 2.61 -34.73 9.44
C LEU A 220 2.88 -35.11 10.90
N GLY A 221 3.34 -36.34 11.15
CA GLY A 221 3.77 -36.78 12.49
C GLY A 221 5.00 -36.07 13.04
N GLU A 222 5.86 -35.49 12.19
CA GLU A 222 7.06 -34.74 12.59
C GLU A 222 6.76 -33.26 12.90
N VAL A 223 5.71 -32.69 12.29
CA VAL A 223 5.37 -31.26 12.33
C VAL A 223 4.40 -30.92 13.48
N SER A 224 3.73 -31.92 14.06
CA SER A 224 2.72 -31.70 15.09
C SER A 224 3.24 -30.87 16.28
N GLY A 225 2.53 -29.79 16.60
CA GLY A 225 2.88 -28.83 17.64
C GLY A 225 4.02 -27.86 17.30
N ARG A 226 4.46 -27.78 16.02
CA ARG A 226 5.59 -26.93 15.57
C ARG A 226 5.22 -25.94 14.45
N THR A 227 3.96 -25.50 14.40
CA THR A 227 3.47 -24.53 13.41
C THR A 227 3.17 -23.17 14.01
N PRO A 228 3.24 -22.09 13.21
CA PRO A 228 2.74 -20.78 13.59
C PRO A 228 1.26 -20.81 13.97
N GLN A 229 0.85 -19.87 14.82
CA GLN A 229 -0.55 -19.69 15.15
C GLN A 229 -1.37 -19.38 13.89
N GLY A 230 -2.49 -20.07 13.69
CA GLY A 230 -3.35 -19.89 12.51
C GLY A 230 -2.94 -20.69 11.27
N CYS A 231 -1.72 -21.25 11.22
CA CYS A 231 -1.30 -22.10 10.10
C CYS A 231 -1.66 -23.58 10.37
N PRO A 232 -2.46 -24.24 9.50
CA PRO A 232 -2.77 -25.65 9.64
C PRO A 232 -1.53 -26.55 9.62
N GLU A 233 -1.46 -27.55 10.50
CA GLU A 233 -0.38 -28.56 10.51
C GLU A 233 -0.30 -29.32 9.18
N THR A 234 -1.46 -29.53 8.55
CA THR A 234 -1.59 -30.18 7.25
C THR A 234 -0.86 -29.40 6.16
N LEU A 235 -1.03 -28.08 6.12
CA LEU A 235 -0.34 -27.20 5.17
C LEU A 235 1.16 -27.16 5.42
N ALA A 236 1.57 -27.04 6.68
CA ALA A 236 2.99 -27.01 7.05
C ALA A 236 3.74 -28.29 6.62
N ALA A 237 3.11 -29.46 6.74
CA ALA A 237 3.70 -30.72 6.29
C ALA A 237 3.85 -30.78 4.75
N VAL A 238 2.87 -30.30 3.98
CA VAL A 238 2.97 -30.20 2.51
C VAL A 238 4.08 -29.23 2.11
N TRP A 239 4.16 -28.09 2.79
CA TRP A 239 5.20 -27.09 2.56
C TRP A 239 6.60 -27.64 2.85
N ASP A 240 6.81 -28.32 3.99
CA ASP A 240 8.12 -28.87 4.37
C ASP A 240 8.62 -29.89 3.33
N ILE A 241 7.73 -30.74 2.80
CA ILE A 241 8.04 -31.69 1.72
C ILE A 241 8.47 -30.95 0.44
N SER A 242 7.75 -29.89 0.08
CA SER A 242 8.05 -29.09 -1.12
C SER A 242 9.37 -28.35 -0.96
N MET A 243 9.63 -27.78 0.22
CA MET A 243 10.83 -27.00 0.51
C MET A 243 12.09 -27.85 0.65
N GLU A 244 12.00 -29.08 1.16
CA GLU A 244 13.14 -30.01 1.14
C GLU A 244 13.66 -30.21 -0.29
N GLN A 245 12.77 -30.26 -1.27
CA GLN A 245 13.18 -30.36 -2.67
C GLN A 245 13.69 -29.05 -3.26
N VAL A 246 13.11 -27.90 -2.92
CA VAL A 246 13.64 -26.60 -3.37
C VAL A 246 15.07 -26.44 -2.89
N ARG A 247 15.32 -26.63 -1.58
CA ARG A 247 16.65 -26.54 -0.96
C ARG A 247 17.68 -27.47 -1.59
N ALA A 248 17.24 -28.63 -2.09
CA ALA A 248 18.13 -29.59 -2.73
C ALA A 248 18.59 -29.16 -4.14
N VAL A 249 17.90 -28.22 -4.81
CA VAL A 249 18.15 -27.92 -6.23
C VAL A 249 18.30 -26.45 -6.58
N SER A 250 17.86 -25.51 -5.73
CA SER A 250 17.98 -24.08 -5.97
C SER A 250 18.03 -23.31 -4.66
N GLN A 251 19.19 -22.71 -4.39
CA GLN A 251 19.33 -21.76 -3.29
C GLN A 251 18.57 -20.46 -3.61
N GLU A 252 18.52 -20.09 -4.89
CA GLU A 252 17.79 -18.91 -5.37
C GLU A 252 16.31 -18.98 -5.02
N GLY A 253 15.68 -20.16 -5.14
CA GLY A 253 14.28 -20.34 -4.75
C GLY A 253 14.07 -20.19 -3.24
N VAL A 254 15.05 -20.59 -2.43
CA VAL A 254 14.99 -20.38 -0.97
C VAL A 254 15.11 -18.90 -0.65
N ASP A 255 16.02 -18.19 -1.31
CA ASP A 255 16.30 -16.77 -1.10
C ASP A 255 15.10 -15.90 -1.52
N VAL A 256 14.50 -16.16 -2.69
CA VAL A 256 13.26 -15.49 -3.14
C VAL A 256 12.14 -15.70 -2.12
N LEU A 257 11.97 -16.93 -1.62
CA LEU A 257 10.91 -17.22 -0.68
C LEU A 257 11.15 -16.54 0.68
N ASN A 258 12.39 -16.55 1.18
CA ASN A 258 12.74 -15.88 2.43
C ASN A 258 12.53 -14.37 2.34
N LEU A 259 12.96 -13.73 1.26
CA LEU A 259 12.72 -12.31 1.03
C LEU A 259 11.21 -12.01 0.93
N SER A 260 10.46 -12.84 0.20
CA SER A 260 9.00 -12.68 0.09
C SER A 260 8.29 -12.71 1.44
N ALA A 261 8.86 -13.36 2.45
CA ALA A 261 8.27 -13.47 3.78
C ALA A 261 8.21 -12.12 4.55
N PHE A 262 8.89 -11.09 4.05
CA PHE A 262 8.92 -9.73 4.63
C PHE A 262 8.19 -8.71 3.75
N LEU A 263 7.53 -9.17 2.69
CA LEU A 263 6.85 -8.35 1.70
C LEU A 263 5.34 -8.63 1.77
N ALA A 264 4.52 -7.68 1.30
CA ALA A 264 3.09 -7.92 1.17
C ALA A 264 2.80 -9.15 0.28
N PRO A 265 1.74 -9.94 0.55
CA PRO A 265 1.35 -11.13 -0.23
C PRO A 265 0.81 -10.82 -1.63
N GLU A 266 1.08 -9.62 -2.13
CA GLU A 266 0.57 -9.09 -3.39
C GLU A 266 1.56 -9.35 -4.52
N ASP A 267 1.14 -9.00 -5.74
CA ASP A 267 1.95 -9.15 -6.94
C ASP A 267 3.23 -8.31 -6.83
N LEU A 268 4.34 -8.98 -6.53
CA LEU A 268 5.67 -8.41 -6.41
C LEU A 268 6.27 -8.21 -7.80
N PRO A 269 6.70 -6.99 -8.16
CA PRO A 269 7.43 -6.76 -9.39
C PRO A 269 8.74 -7.55 -9.40
N VAL A 270 9.01 -8.34 -10.46
CA VAL A 270 10.24 -9.16 -10.56
C VAL A 270 11.50 -8.27 -10.57
N ASP A 271 11.38 -7.06 -11.10
CA ASP A 271 12.43 -6.04 -11.12
C ASP A 271 12.75 -5.46 -9.73
N LEU A 272 11.84 -5.56 -8.74
CA LEU A 272 12.13 -5.22 -7.34
C LEU A 272 13.19 -6.16 -6.73
N LEU A 273 13.24 -7.41 -7.20
CA LEU A 273 14.26 -8.38 -6.79
C LEU A 273 15.60 -8.17 -7.50
N VAL A 274 15.71 -7.15 -8.35
CA VAL A 274 16.91 -6.86 -9.13
C VAL A 274 17.27 -5.40 -8.92
N LYS A 275 17.70 -5.06 -7.70
CA LYS A 275 18.58 -3.93 -7.37
C LYS A 275 18.87 -3.94 -5.86
N THR A 276 20.09 -3.54 -5.52
CA THR A 276 20.67 -3.15 -4.20
C THR A 276 21.09 -4.19 -3.15
N SER A 277 20.62 -5.44 -3.11
CA SER A 277 21.04 -6.40 -2.06
C SER A 277 22.11 -7.43 -2.49
N ALA A 278 23.01 -7.80 -1.56
CA ALA A 278 24.07 -8.80 -1.74
C ALA A 278 23.59 -10.25 -1.52
N LEU A 279 22.43 -10.43 -0.88
CA LEU A 279 21.81 -11.73 -0.60
C LEU A 279 20.70 -12.08 -1.61
N LEU A 280 20.45 -11.20 -2.59
CA LEU A 280 19.58 -11.52 -3.70
C LEU A 280 20.16 -12.66 -4.56
N PRO A 281 19.29 -13.54 -5.08
CA PRO A 281 19.72 -14.59 -5.97
C PRO A 281 20.39 -14.01 -7.22
N GLU A 282 21.48 -14.64 -7.68
CA GLU A 282 22.10 -14.27 -8.97
C GLU A 282 21.10 -14.35 -10.14
N SER A 283 20.09 -15.23 -10.02
CA SER A 283 18.98 -15.31 -10.95
C SER A 283 17.65 -15.51 -10.22
N VAL A 284 16.90 -14.42 -10.09
CA VAL A 284 15.50 -14.42 -9.63
C VAL A 284 14.64 -15.39 -10.44
N GLU A 285 14.81 -15.40 -11.76
CA GLU A 285 14.05 -16.28 -12.66
C GLU A 285 14.28 -17.77 -12.39
N LEU A 286 15.51 -18.18 -12.06
CA LEU A 286 15.78 -19.56 -11.67
C LEU A 286 15.09 -19.92 -10.35
N GLY A 287 15.13 -19.00 -9.37
CA GLY A 287 14.44 -19.17 -8.09
C GLY A 287 12.92 -19.28 -8.26
N LEU A 288 12.33 -18.34 -9.01
CA LEU A 288 10.89 -18.36 -9.34
C LEU A 288 10.50 -19.62 -10.09
N THR A 289 11.31 -20.09 -11.05
CA THR A 289 11.06 -21.36 -11.76
C THR A 289 11.09 -22.56 -10.81
N ALA A 290 12.00 -22.58 -9.84
CA ALA A 290 12.09 -23.65 -8.85
C ALA A 290 10.87 -23.68 -7.92
N LEU A 291 10.37 -22.51 -7.52
CA LEU A 291 9.18 -22.36 -6.67
C LEU A 291 7.89 -22.67 -7.45
N ASP A 292 7.75 -22.16 -8.67
CA ASP A 292 6.54 -22.26 -9.51
C ASP A 292 6.21 -23.72 -9.83
N ARG A 293 7.23 -24.51 -10.16
CA ARG A 293 7.10 -25.96 -10.40
C ARG A 293 6.51 -26.74 -9.22
N ARG A 294 6.54 -26.17 -8.02
CA ARG A 294 6.01 -26.76 -6.77
C ARG A 294 4.75 -26.04 -6.27
N GLY A 295 4.22 -25.08 -7.04
CA GLY A 295 3.04 -24.30 -6.67
C GLY A 295 3.24 -23.34 -5.50
N LEU A 296 4.50 -23.08 -5.09
CA LEU A 296 4.81 -22.20 -3.95
C LEU A 296 4.70 -20.71 -4.29
N VAL A 297 4.69 -20.39 -5.58
CA VAL A 297 4.56 -19.05 -6.12
C VAL A 297 3.58 -19.09 -7.28
N ARG A 298 2.88 -17.98 -7.46
CA ARG A 298 2.08 -17.67 -8.63
C ARG A 298 2.82 -16.58 -9.41
N ARG A 299 2.97 -16.72 -10.73
CA ARG A 299 3.70 -15.75 -11.55
C ARG A 299 2.99 -15.42 -12.85
N ASP A 300 3.24 -14.22 -13.35
CA ASP A 300 3.01 -13.82 -14.74
C ASP A 300 4.35 -13.44 -15.41
N ASP A 301 4.30 -12.66 -16.49
CA ASP A 301 5.49 -12.25 -17.26
C ASP A 301 6.34 -11.18 -16.55
N ALA A 302 5.79 -10.44 -15.56
CA ALA A 302 6.44 -9.28 -14.95
C ALA A 302 6.40 -9.27 -13.40
N SER A 303 5.55 -10.10 -12.79
CA SER A 303 5.31 -10.12 -11.35
C SER A 303 5.08 -11.53 -10.83
N PHE A 304 5.18 -11.68 -9.50
CA PHE A 304 4.84 -12.91 -8.82
C PHE A 304 4.25 -12.65 -7.44
N SER A 305 3.40 -13.54 -6.95
CA SER A 305 2.84 -13.48 -5.60
C SER A 305 3.05 -14.79 -4.87
N VAL A 306 3.30 -14.70 -3.57
CA VAL A 306 3.42 -15.83 -2.65
C VAL A 306 2.24 -15.77 -1.71
N HIS A 307 1.53 -16.89 -1.57
CA HIS A 307 0.35 -16.94 -0.72
C HIS A 307 0.72 -16.57 0.75
N PRO A 308 -0.11 -15.80 1.48
CA PRO A 308 0.21 -15.34 2.84
C PRO A 308 0.66 -16.46 3.80
N LEU A 309 -0.07 -17.58 3.86
CA LEU A 309 0.32 -18.74 4.68
C LEU A 309 1.69 -19.35 4.31
N ILE A 310 2.12 -19.20 3.05
CA ILE A 310 3.43 -19.68 2.58
C ILE A 310 4.53 -18.71 3.00
N GLN A 311 4.27 -17.39 2.99
CA GLN A 311 5.13 -16.38 3.58
C GLN A 311 5.26 -16.57 5.10
N ASP A 312 4.15 -16.80 5.82
CA ASP A 312 4.15 -17.05 7.27
C ASP A 312 5.00 -18.28 7.63
N LEU A 313 4.86 -19.36 6.85
CA LEU A 313 5.68 -20.56 7.03
C LEU A 313 7.16 -20.26 6.76
N ALA A 314 7.49 -19.55 5.69
CA ALA A 314 8.85 -19.13 5.39
C ALA A 314 9.46 -18.29 6.54
N PHE A 315 8.74 -17.27 7.01
CA PHE A 315 9.14 -16.42 8.13
C PHE A 315 9.38 -17.23 9.41
N SER A 316 8.44 -18.13 9.74
CA SER A 316 8.52 -18.93 10.97
C SER A 316 9.68 -19.92 11.00
N ARG A 317 10.14 -20.35 9.83
CA ARG A 317 11.21 -21.33 9.66
C ARG A 317 12.60 -20.69 9.66
N LEU A 318 12.69 -19.37 9.57
CA LEU A 318 13.89 -18.61 9.89
C LEU A 318 14.11 -18.56 11.40
N ASP A 319 15.38 -18.65 11.80
CA ASP A 319 15.80 -18.33 13.16
C ASP A 319 15.85 -16.82 13.39
N GLU A 320 16.14 -16.38 14.61
CA GLU A 320 16.11 -14.96 14.97
C GLU A 320 17.10 -14.12 14.16
N GLU A 321 18.31 -14.64 13.94
CA GLU A 321 19.35 -13.98 13.14
C GLU A 321 18.93 -13.89 11.67
N GLY A 322 18.46 -15.00 11.09
CA GLY A 322 17.95 -15.03 9.72
C GLY A 322 16.78 -14.07 9.50
N ARG A 323 15.87 -13.92 10.48
CA ARG A 323 14.78 -12.95 10.36
C ARG A 323 15.28 -11.52 10.30
N LYS A 324 16.23 -11.15 11.14
CA LYS A 324 16.81 -9.80 11.15
C LYS A 324 17.56 -9.53 9.85
N THR A 325 18.38 -10.48 9.40
CA THR A 325 19.11 -10.37 8.13
C THR A 325 18.16 -10.16 6.95
N TRP A 326 17.15 -11.03 6.78
CA TRP A 326 16.23 -10.90 5.65
C TRP A 326 15.33 -9.66 5.75
N ALA A 327 14.96 -9.21 6.96
CA ALA A 327 14.26 -7.94 7.14
C ALA A 327 15.11 -6.75 6.67
N ASP A 328 16.37 -6.67 7.12
CA ASP A 328 17.29 -5.59 6.73
C ASP A 328 17.51 -5.57 5.20
N GLU A 329 17.71 -6.74 4.58
CA GLU A 329 17.88 -6.84 3.13
C GLU A 329 16.62 -6.43 2.36
N THR A 330 15.44 -6.80 2.87
CA THR A 330 14.16 -6.40 2.26
C THR A 330 13.97 -4.90 2.34
N LEU A 331 14.25 -4.28 3.50
CA LEU A 331 14.18 -2.84 3.69
C LEU A 331 15.09 -2.09 2.72
N MET A 332 16.34 -2.54 2.57
CA MET A 332 17.31 -1.92 1.66
C MET A 332 16.93 -2.08 0.19
N SER A 333 16.35 -3.23 -0.18
CA SER A 333 15.89 -3.50 -1.54
C SER A 333 14.69 -2.63 -1.90
N VAL A 334 13.66 -2.64 -1.05
CA VAL A 334 12.44 -1.86 -1.27
C VAL A 334 12.73 -0.37 -1.20
N GLY A 335 13.47 0.11 -0.20
CA GLY A 335 13.81 1.53 -0.07
C GLY A 335 14.76 2.05 -1.15
N GLY A 336 15.58 1.17 -1.74
CA GLY A 336 16.40 1.52 -2.91
C GLY A 336 15.58 1.68 -4.20
N ALA A 337 14.50 0.94 -4.33
CA ALA A 337 13.58 1.02 -5.48
C ALA A 337 12.48 2.08 -5.29
N PHE A 338 12.07 2.34 -4.06
CA PHE A 338 11.09 3.37 -3.75
C PHE A 338 11.70 4.76 -3.98
N SER A 339 11.20 5.50 -4.96
CA SER A 339 11.79 6.77 -5.39
C SER A 339 11.92 7.76 -4.22
N SER A 340 13.13 8.31 -4.06
CA SER A 340 13.36 9.47 -3.19
C SER A 340 13.06 10.80 -3.89
N TYR A 341 12.92 10.80 -5.22
CA TYR A 341 12.68 12.01 -6.02
C TYR A 341 11.23 12.09 -6.48
N LEU A 342 10.35 12.43 -5.52
CA LEU A 342 8.90 12.45 -5.71
C LEU A 342 8.38 13.62 -6.57
N GLU A 343 9.24 14.57 -6.92
CA GLU A 343 8.92 15.67 -7.85
C GLU A 343 8.81 15.19 -9.31
N ASP A 344 9.38 14.01 -9.62
CA ASP A 344 9.23 13.36 -10.92
C ASP A 344 8.01 12.43 -10.90
N LEU A 345 6.91 12.91 -11.48
CA LEU A 345 5.64 12.16 -11.58
C LEU A 345 5.81 10.82 -12.30
N SER A 346 6.82 10.65 -13.16
CA SER A 346 7.06 9.39 -13.85
C SER A 346 7.47 8.24 -12.90
N THR A 347 7.89 8.57 -11.68
CA THR A 347 8.24 7.59 -10.64
C THR A 347 7.02 7.11 -9.85
N TRP A 348 5.90 7.82 -9.91
CA TRP A 348 4.72 7.52 -9.09
C TRP A 348 4.08 6.16 -9.36
N PRO A 349 3.99 5.66 -10.61
CA PRO A 349 3.47 4.31 -10.87
C PRO A 349 4.29 3.21 -10.18
N GLU A 350 5.61 3.37 -10.09
CA GLU A 350 6.49 2.43 -9.40
C GLU A 350 6.29 2.52 -7.88
N CYS A 351 6.25 3.72 -7.31
CA CYS A 351 5.90 3.93 -5.90
C CYS A 351 4.54 3.32 -5.54
N ALA A 352 3.52 3.47 -6.41
CA ALA A 352 2.20 2.87 -6.20
C ALA A 352 2.26 1.34 -6.13
N ARG A 353 3.05 0.70 -7.01
CA ARG A 353 3.26 -0.76 -7.00
C ARG A 353 4.01 -1.22 -5.76
N LEU A 354 4.99 -0.45 -5.29
CA LEU A 354 5.84 -0.80 -4.15
C LEU A 354 5.24 -0.45 -2.79
N LEU A 355 4.21 0.40 -2.74
CA LEU A 355 3.60 0.86 -1.49
C LEU A 355 3.21 -0.27 -0.52
N PRO A 356 2.50 -1.36 -0.93
CA PRO A 356 2.17 -2.46 -0.03
C PRO A 356 3.42 -3.13 0.55
N HIS A 357 4.45 -3.31 -0.30
CA HIS A 357 5.69 -3.96 0.07
C HIS A 357 6.53 -3.09 1.02
N ALA A 358 6.53 -1.77 0.81
CA ALA A 358 7.20 -0.83 1.69
C ALA A 358 6.59 -0.81 3.10
N LEU A 359 5.25 -0.78 3.17
CA LEU A 359 4.53 -0.82 4.44
C LEU A 359 4.77 -2.14 5.20
N ALA A 360 4.78 -3.28 4.49
CA ALA A 360 5.06 -4.59 5.06
C ALA A 360 6.51 -4.71 5.55
N ALA A 361 7.49 -4.31 4.73
CA ALA A 361 8.91 -4.37 5.08
C ALA A 361 9.24 -3.51 6.31
N SER A 362 8.75 -2.26 6.34
CA SER A 362 8.92 -1.37 7.51
C SER A 362 8.31 -1.98 8.77
N LYS A 363 7.11 -2.55 8.69
CA LYS A 363 6.44 -3.18 9.83
C LYS A 363 7.28 -4.34 10.40
N HIS A 364 7.82 -5.22 9.55
CA HIS A 364 8.68 -6.31 10.03
C HIS A 364 9.98 -5.80 10.67
N GLY A 365 10.61 -4.75 10.10
CA GLY A 365 11.78 -4.10 10.70
C GLY A 365 11.49 -3.58 12.11
N GLU A 366 10.36 -2.88 12.27
CA GLU A 366 9.89 -2.35 13.56
C GLU A 366 9.64 -3.47 14.59
N GLU A 367 8.92 -4.52 14.21
CA GLU A 367 8.57 -5.65 15.09
C GLU A 367 9.79 -6.44 15.55
N LEU A 368 10.78 -6.61 14.66
CA LEU A 368 12.03 -7.31 14.96
C LEU A 368 13.05 -6.41 15.68
N GLY A 369 12.81 -5.09 15.72
CA GLY A 369 13.72 -4.11 16.29
C GLY A 369 15.06 -4.05 15.54
N THR A 370 15.03 -4.18 14.21
CA THR A 370 16.19 -4.14 13.32
C THR A 370 16.04 -3.04 12.28
N GLY A 371 17.16 -2.62 11.67
CA GLY A 371 17.14 -1.71 10.54
C GLY A 371 16.48 -0.35 10.82
N SER A 372 16.63 0.22 12.03
CA SER A 372 15.94 1.48 12.39
C SER A 372 16.13 2.61 11.38
N GLU A 373 17.36 2.79 10.86
CA GLU A 373 17.66 3.81 9.86
C GLU A 373 17.01 3.49 8.49
N PRO A 374 17.15 2.28 7.91
CA PRO A 374 16.37 1.88 6.73
C PRO A 374 14.84 1.98 6.89
N VAL A 375 14.30 1.61 8.06
CA VAL A 375 12.88 1.74 8.39
C VAL A 375 12.45 3.21 8.34
N ALA A 376 13.20 4.08 9.01
CA ALA A 376 12.90 5.52 9.05
C ALA A 376 12.96 6.15 7.65
N LEU A 377 14.00 5.83 6.88
CA LEU A 377 14.14 6.31 5.51
C LEU A 377 12.93 5.90 4.65
N LEU A 378 12.54 4.63 4.70
CA LEU A 378 11.43 4.10 3.92
C LEU A 378 10.08 4.70 4.35
N LEU A 379 9.82 4.82 5.65
CA LEU A 379 8.60 5.46 6.16
C LEU A 379 8.54 6.94 5.76
N ASN A 380 9.67 7.67 5.78
CA ASN A 380 9.71 9.05 5.32
C ASN A 380 9.39 9.16 3.82
N GLN A 381 9.99 8.30 2.98
CA GLN A 381 9.70 8.27 1.54
C GLN A 381 8.22 7.95 1.28
N VAL A 382 7.66 6.94 1.95
CA VAL A 382 6.24 6.57 1.84
C VAL A 382 5.34 7.70 2.31
N GLY A 383 5.62 8.30 3.46
CA GLY A 383 4.83 9.40 4.02
C GLY A 383 4.81 10.63 3.11
N LEU A 384 5.96 10.99 2.54
CA LEU A 384 6.04 12.07 1.55
C LEU A 384 5.31 11.72 0.26
N TYR A 385 5.42 10.48 -0.23
CA TYR A 385 4.68 10.03 -1.42
C TYR A 385 3.18 10.13 -1.20
N LEU A 386 2.67 9.61 -0.08
CA LEU A 386 1.24 9.66 0.26
C LEU A 386 0.74 11.11 0.37
N HIS A 387 1.53 11.99 1.00
CA HIS A 387 1.20 13.42 1.07
C HIS A 387 1.13 14.06 -0.32
N ARG A 388 2.08 13.75 -1.22
CA ARG A 388 2.07 14.26 -2.60
C ARG A 388 0.90 13.72 -3.42
N ARG A 389 0.46 12.50 -3.14
CA ARG A 389 -0.70 11.87 -3.76
C ARG A 389 -2.04 12.31 -3.17
N GLY A 390 -2.05 13.15 -2.12
CA GLY A 390 -3.29 13.55 -1.47
C GLY A 390 -3.90 12.51 -0.53
N ASN A 391 -3.23 11.36 -0.33
CA ASN A 391 -3.65 10.41 0.71
C ASN A 391 -3.15 10.89 2.07
N LEU A 392 -3.78 11.96 2.57
CA LEU A 392 -3.34 12.69 3.76
C LEU A 392 -3.53 11.86 5.03
N ALA A 393 -4.63 11.11 5.12
CA ALA A 393 -4.87 10.19 6.23
C ALA A 393 -3.78 9.12 6.31
N GLY A 394 -3.40 8.51 5.19
CA GLY A 394 -2.31 7.54 5.14
C GLY A 394 -0.94 8.17 5.45
N ALA A 395 -0.68 9.37 4.93
CA ALA A 395 0.55 10.11 5.21
C ALA A 395 0.71 10.41 6.70
N ARG A 396 -0.37 10.82 7.38
CA ARG A 396 -0.39 11.04 8.84
C ARG A 396 0.03 9.77 9.58
N VAL A 397 -0.64 8.64 9.32
CA VAL A 397 -0.37 7.36 9.99
C VAL A 397 1.10 6.94 9.82
N VAL A 398 1.64 7.07 8.61
CA VAL A 398 3.03 6.69 8.32
C VAL A 398 4.03 7.63 8.99
N LEU A 399 3.79 8.94 8.99
CA LEU A 399 4.69 9.92 9.61
C LEU A 399 4.65 9.88 11.14
N GLU A 400 3.52 9.53 11.75
CA GLU A 400 3.43 9.25 13.19
C GLU A 400 4.26 8.03 13.59
N ARG A 401 4.22 6.95 12.77
CA ARG A 401 5.09 5.77 12.96
C ARG A 401 6.56 6.13 12.82
N LEU A 402 6.92 6.89 11.78
CA LEU A 402 8.29 7.39 11.57
C LEU A 402 8.79 8.16 12.80
N LEU A 403 8.00 9.13 13.27
CA LEU A 403 8.35 9.94 14.44
C LEU A 403 8.63 9.05 15.67
N ALA A 404 7.81 8.03 15.90
CA ALA A 404 8.00 7.10 17.01
C ALA A 404 9.30 6.27 16.87
N VAL A 405 9.64 5.84 15.64
CA VAL A 405 10.89 5.12 15.35
C VAL A 405 12.10 6.02 15.63
N ASP A 406 12.11 7.24 15.10
CA ASP A 406 13.24 8.17 15.20
C ASP A 406 13.41 8.75 16.61
N GLU A 407 12.32 9.01 17.34
CA GLU A 407 12.39 9.39 18.75
C GLU A 407 13.00 8.29 19.61
N LYS A 408 12.67 7.03 19.33
CA LYS A 408 13.21 5.88 20.05
C LYS A 408 14.69 5.67 19.72
N PHE A 409 15.07 5.87 18.45
CA PHE A 409 16.42 5.59 17.96
C PHE A 409 17.41 6.72 18.26
N TYR A 410 17.08 7.96 17.90
CA TYR A 410 17.95 9.12 18.07
C TYR A 410 17.70 9.91 19.35
N GLY A 411 16.48 9.81 19.92
CA GLY A 411 16.03 10.63 21.03
C GLY A 411 15.22 11.86 20.58
N PRO A 412 14.35 12.40 21.45
CA PRO A 412 13.32 13.38 21.08
C PRO A 412 13.85 14.77 20.70
N GLY A 413 15.15 15.03 20.87
CA GLY A 413 15.84 16.29 20.55
C GLY A 413 16.78 16.21 19.35
N HIS A 414 16.72 15.14 18.57
CA HIS A 414 17.58 14.96 17.41
C HIS A 414 17.09 15.74 16.17
N SER A 415 18.00 16.08 15.26
CA SER A 415 17.69 16.84 14.04
C SER A 415 16.72 16.12 13.10
N GLU A 416 16.80 14.79 13.02
CA GLU A 416 15.87 13.99 12.20
C GLU A 416 14.44 14.00 12.77
N VAL A 417 14.28 13.90 14.09
CA VAL A 417 12.97 14.10 14.75
C VAL A 417 12.38 15.48 14.42
N ALA A 418 13.21 16.52 14.30
CA ALA A 418 12.75 17.84 13.86
C ALA A 418 12.36 17.90 12.37
N THR A 419 12.90 17.01 11.52
CA THR A 419 12.44 16.86 10.14
C THR A 419 11.08 16.17 10.11
N ASP A 420 10.92 15.08 10.86
CA ASP A 420 9.68 14.29 10.93
C ASP A 420 8.51 15.12 11.43
N LEU A 421 8.71 15.84 12.54
CA LEU A 421 7.72 16.77 13.10
C LEU A 421 7.30 17.84 12.08
N ASN A 422 8.24 18.36 11.30
CA ASN A 422 7.91 19.35 10.26
C ASN A 422 7.10 18.73 9.11
N ASN A 423 7.39 17.49 8.74
CA ASN A 423 6.64 16.78 7.69
C ASN A 423 5.23 16.43 8.19
N LEU A 424 5.10 15.89 9.41
CA LEU A 424 3.83 15.59 10.04
C LEU A 424 2.99 16.85 10.24
N GLY A 425 3.58 17.94 10.74
CA GLY A 425 2.90 19.24 10.87
C GLY A 425 2.40 19.79 9.53
N SER A 426 3.11 19.50 8.43
CA SER A 426 2.67 19.88 7.09
C SER A 426 1.42 19.11 6.66
N VAL A 427 1.37 17.80 6.91
CA VAL A 427 0.20 16.96 6.62
C VAL A 427 -1.01 17.35 7.48
N LEU A 428 -0.81 17.49 8.80
CA LEU A 428 -1.86 17.90 9.75
C LEU A 428 -2.47 19.26 9.36
N ARG A 429 -1.65 20.20 8.88
CA ARG A 429 -2.14 21.49 8.40
C ARG A 429 -3.07 21.35 7.19
N VAL A 430 -2.77 20.45 6.26
CA VAL A 430 -3.63 20.23 5.07
C VAL A 430 -4.92 19.51 5.46
N LEU A 431 -4.86 18.58 6.43
CA LEU A 431 -6.04 17.94 7.03
C LEU A 431 -6.94 18.91 7.81
N GLY A 432 -6.44 20.09 8.17
CA GLY A 432 -7.16 21.09 8.97
C GLY A 432 -6.97 20.95 10.47
N ASP A 433 -6.11 20.04 10.93
CA ASP A 433 -5.73 19.84 12.34
C ASP A 433 -4.71 20.91 12.78
N LEU A 434 -5.11 22.18 12.67
CA LEU A 434 -4.21 23.34 12.78
C LEU A 434 -3.53 23.47 14.16
N VAL A 435 -4.20 23.05 15.24
CA VAL A 435 -3.63 23.10 16.60
C VAL A 435 -2.49 22.10 16.74
N GLU A 436 -2.71 20.86 16.32
CA GLU A 436 -1.69 19.80 16.37
C GLU A 436 -0.53 20.13 15.42
N ALA A 437 -0.82 20.64 14.21
CA ALA A 437 0.18 21.11 13.27
C ALA A 437 1.09 22.20 13.87
N LYS A 438 0.50 23.15 14.61
CA LYS A 438 1.24 24.20 15.32
C LYS A 438 2.21 23.58 16.34
N GLU A 439 1.73 22.66 17.17
CA GLU A 439 2.56 21.98 18.17
C GLU A 439 3.75 21.26 17.53
N MET A 440 3.52 20.56 16.41
CA MET A 440 4.58 19.89 15.67
C MET A 440 5.62 20.88 15.14
N PHE A 441 5.20 21.99 14.52
CA PHE A 441 6.13 23.00 14.00
C PHE A 441 6.90 23.74 15.10
N GLU A 442 6.25 24.09 16.21
CA GLU A 442 6.92 24.72 17.36
C GLU A 442 7.99 23.80 17.93
N ARG A 443 7.66 22.52 18.12
CA ARG A 443 8.61 21.52 18.62
C ARG A 443 9.77 21.31 17.64
N ALA A 444 9.49 21.18 16.35
CA ALA A 444 10.51 21.04 15.32
C ALA A 444 11.48 22.24 15.29
N LEU A 445 10.95 23.46 15.41
CA LEU A 445 11.74 24.68 15.45
C LEU A 445 12.61 24.76 16.72
N ALA A 446 12.04 24.45 17.88
CA ALA A 446 12.75 24.44 19.16
C ALA A 446 13.91 23.42 19.16
N ILE A 447 13.69 22.23 18.59
CA ILE A 447 14.74 21.22 18.46
C ILE A 447 15.90 21.75 17.61
N GLU A 448 15.63 22.30 16.43
CA GLU A 448 16.68 22.83 15.54
C GLU A 448 17.47 23.96 16.19
N GLU A 449 16.80 24.87 16.90
CA GLU A 449 17.44 25.96 17.62
C GLU A 449 18.33 25.49 18.78
N SER A 450 18.01 24.34 19.36
CA SER A 450 18.75 23.77 20.49
C SER A 450 19.99 22.95 20.09
N GLN A 451 20.18 22.70 18.78
CA GLN A 451 21.35 21.96 18.29
C GLN A 451 22.64 22.73 18.58
N GLU A 452 23.77 22.03 18.73
CA GLU A 452 25.07 22.67 18.94
C GLU A 452 25.47 23.58 17.76
N THR A 453 25.06 23.19 16.55
CA THR A 453 25.24 23.97 15.33
C THR A 453 23.91 24.09 14.58
N PRO A 454 23.04 25.05 14.95
CA PRO A 454 21.73 25.18 14.33
C PRO A 454 21.81 25.50 12.83
N ASP A 455 21.09 24.76 12.00
CA ASP A 455 20.97 25.07 10.59
C ASP A 455 19.97 26.21 10.39
N ARG A 456 20.51 27.40 10.09
CA ARG A 456 19.69 28.61 9.88
C ARG A 456 18.67 28.43 8.75
N LEU A 457 18.99 27.69 7.68
CA LEU A 457 18.07 27.49 6.56
C LEU A 457 16.91 26.57 6.94
N LYS A 458 17.17 25.55 7.77
CA LYS A 458 16.09 24.73 8.33
C LYS A 458 15.25 25.53 9.32
N ILE A 459 15.84 26.40 10.15
CA ILE A 459 15.11 27.35 10.99
C ILE A 459 14.18 28.23 10.15
N ALA A 460 14.66 28.81 9.05
CA ALA A 460 13.85 29.64 8.17
C ALA A 460 12.64 28.89 7.60
N THR A 461 12.84 27.64 7.20
CA THR A 461 11.76 26.78 6.68
C THR A 461 10.73 26.45 7.76
N ARG A 462 11.16 26.01 8.94
CA ARG A 462 10.26 25.67 10.05
C ARG A 462 9.51 26.89 10.59
N ALA A 463 10.19 28.04 10.73
CA ALA A 463 9.55 29.30 11.11
C ALA A 463 8.49 29.72 10.10
N ASN A 464 8.75 29.63 8.80
CA ASN A 464 7.75 29.94 7.79
C ASN A 464 6.52 29.00 7.87
N ASN A 465 6.75 27.71 8.10
CA ASN A 465 5.65 26.75 8.22
C ASN A 465 4.81 27.02 9.48
N LEU A 466 5.47 27.35 10.60
CA LEU A 466 4.81 27.82 11.81
C LEU A 466 4.00 29.11 11.55
N GLY A 467 4.57 30.08 10.82
CA GLY A 467 3.85 31.31 10.46
C GLY A 467 2.60 31.03 9.63
N THR A 468 2.66 30.04 8.74
CA THR A 468 1.53 29.64 7.89
C THR A 468 0.38 29.05 8.72
N VAL A 469 0.68 28.20 9.70
CA VAL A 469 -0.36 27.64 10.57
C VAL A 469 -0.89 28.68 11.57
N LEU A 470 -0.04 29.57 12.10
CA LEU A 470 -0.46 30.68 12.97
C LEU A 470 -1.43 31.61 12.25
N ARG A 471 -1.16 31.94 10.98
CA ARG A 471 -2.07 32.72 10.14
C ARG A 471 -3.42 32.02 9.99
N SER A 472 -3.41 30.72 9.71
CA SER A 472 -4.62 29.91 9.57
C SER A 472 -5.44 29.83 10.86
N LEU A 473 -4.79 29.91 12.02
CA LEU A 473 -5.41 30.02 13.35
C LEU A 473 -5.87 31.44 13.71
N GLY A 474 -5.57 32.45 12.89
CA GLY A 474 -5.89 33.85 13.13
C GLY A 474 -4.89 34.60 14.04
N ASP A 475 -3.79 33.97 14.45
CA ASP A 475 -2.69 34.64 15.16
C ASP A 475 -1.78 35.36 14.16
N LEU A 476 -2.29 36.47 13.62
CA LEU A 476 -1.60 37.26 12.61
C LEU A 476 -0.29 37.88 13.13
N GLY A 477 -0.24 38.25 14.41
CA GLY A 477 0.96 38.82 15.03
C GLY A 477 2.08 37.79 15.18
N GLY A 478 1.74 36.58 15.63
CA GLY A 478 2.66 35.44 15.64
C GLY A 478 3.13 35.07 14.24
N ALA A 479 2.21 35.01 13.27
CA ALA A 479 2.53 34.72 11.87
C ALA A 479 3.50 35.75 11.27
N LEU A 480 3.24 37.04 11.44
CA LEU A 480 4.11 38.13 10.99
C LEU A 480 5.53 37.96 11.54
N THR A 481 5.66 37.74 12.86
CA THR A 481 6.95 37.54 13.52
C THR A 481 7.75 36.40 12.89
N GLN A 482 7.09 35.26 12.63
CA GLN A 482 7.77 34.10 12.05
C GLN A 482 8.13 34.30 10.56
N PHE A 483 7.27 34.95 9.78
CA PHE A 483 7.56 35.25 8.37
C PHE A 483 8.70 36.26 8.21
N GLU A 484 8.73 37.33 9.01
CA GLU A 484 9.84 38.29 9.02
C GLU A 484 11.16 37.61 9.40
N ARG A 485 11.13 36.73 10.40
CA ARG A 485 12.30 35.94 10.80
C ARG A 485 12.80 35.04 9.67
N ALA A 486 11.91 34.28 9.03
CA ALA A 486 12.26 33.42 7.90
C ALA A 486 12.82 34.23 6.72
N LEU A 487 12.18 35.36 6.40
CA LEU A 487 12.62 36.27 5.34
C LEU A 487 14.01 36.84 5.62
N ALA A 488 14.28 37.26 6.87
CA ALA A 488 15.59 37.80 7.25
C ALA A 488 16.71 36.77 7.04
N ILE A 489 16.47 35.50 7.40
CA ILE A 489 17.45 34.43 7.21
C ILE A 489 17.66 34.11 5.73
N ASP A 490 16.59 33.88 4.96
CA ASP A 490 16.72 33.54 3.53
C ASP A 490 17.34 34.70 2.72
N ARG A 491 17.04 35.95 3.08
CA ARG A 491 17.64 37.14 2.48
C ARG A 491 19.14 37.25 2.79
N ASP A 492 19.56 36.92 4.01
CA ASP A 492 20.98 36.91 4.40
C ASP A 492 21.75 35.81 3.67
N ALA A 493 21.15 34.62 3.53
CA ALA A 493 21.78 33.47 2.90
C ALA A 493 21.84 33.55 1.36
N TYR A 494 20.77 34.00 0.72
CA TYR A 494 20.63 33.95 -0.75
C TYR A 494 20.53 35.32 -1.42
N GLY A 495 20.33 36.39 -0.65
CA GLY A 495 20.10 37.72 -1.17
C GLY A 495 18.62 38.04 -1.47
N PRO A 496 18.33 39.32 -1.78
CA PRO A 496 16.96 39.83 -1.94
C PRO A 496 16.27 39.34 -3.22
N ASN A 497 17.02 38.94 -4.25
CA ASN A 497 16.50 38.57 -5.57
C ASN A 497 16.49 37.05 -5.80
N HIS A 498 16.40 36.27 -4.72
CA HIS A 498 16.38 34.81 -4.80
C HIS A 498 14.95 34.26 -4.69
N PHE A 499 14.69 33.13 -5.35
CA PHE A 499 13.38 32.47 -5.38
C PHE A 499 12.82 32.16 -3.98
N LYS A 500 13.65 31.65 -3.06
CA LYS A 500 13.22 31.41 -1.67
C LYS A 500 12.82 32.70 -0.95
N THR A 501 13.57 33.78 -1.14
CA THR A 501 13.24 35.11 -0.59
C THR A 501 11.88 35.61 -1.10
N ALA A 502 11.61 35.41 -2.39
CA ALA A 502 10.35 35.79 -3.02
C ALA A 502 9.15 35.00 -2.45
N ILE A 503 9.31 33.70 -2.17
CA ILE A 503 8.26 32.91 -1.49
C ILE A 503 7.94 33.50 -0.12
N ARG A 504 8.96 33.85 0.69
CA ARG A 504 8.73 34.45 2.02
C ARG A 504 8.01 35.80 1.91
N LEU A 505 8.32 36.60 0.90
CA LEU A 505 7.65 37.87 0.62
C LEU A 505 6.17 37.69 0.27
N ILE A 506 5.78 36.63 -0.45
CA ILE A 506 4.35 36.33 -0.67
C ILE A 506 3.64 36.08 0.65
N ASN A 507 4.20 35.20 1.50
CA ASN A 507 3.57 34.87 2.78
C ASN A 507 3.49 36.07 3.73
N LEU A 508 4.53 36.92 3.72
CA LEU A 508 4.54 38.18 4.46
C LEU A 508 3.47 39.15 3.93
N GLY A 509 3.35 39.29 2.61
CA GLY A 509 2.33 40.16 2.02
C GLY A 509 0.90 39.71 2.36
N GLU A 510 0.66 38.40 2.39
CA GLU A 510 -0.64 37.82 2.78
C GLU A 510 -1.02 38.18 4.22
N VAL A 511 -0.11 38.01 5.18
CA VAL A 511 -0.41 38.38 6.58
C VAL A 511 -0.57 39.89 6.75
N LEU A 512 0.23 40.71 6.07
CA LEU A 512 0.11 42.17 6.12
C LEU A 512 -1.23 42.64 5.56
N GLN A 513 -1.68 42.05 4.44
CA GLN A 513 -2.99 42.33 3.86
C GLN A 513 -4.13 41.96 4.82
N GLU A 514 -4.06 40.80 5.48
CA GLU A 514 -5.05 40.37 6.47
C GLU A 514 -5.07 41.29 7.71
N MET A 515 -3.92 41.84 8.09
CA MET A 515 -3.80 42.86 9.15
C MET A 515 -4.22 44.27 8.73
N GLY A 516 -4.47 44.50 7.43
CA GLY A 516 -4.86 45.80 6.88
C GLY A 516 -3.70 46.72 6.48
N ASP A 517 -2.45 46.27 6.56
CA ASP A 517 -1.29 47.00 6.02
C ASP A 517 -1.16 46.76 4.52
N LEU A 518 -2.00 47.45 3.75
CA LEU A 518 -2.07 47.31 2.30
C LEU A 518 -0.80 47.82 1.60
N ASP A 519 -0.12 48.82 2.16
CA ASP A 519 1.12 49.36 1.59
C ASP A 519 2.28 48.37 1.76
N GLY A 520 2.43 47.78 2.95
CA GLY A 520 3.42 46.73 3.21
C GLY A 520 3.15 45.46 2.41
N ALA A 521 1.88 45.07 2.27
CA ALA A 521 1.48 43.94 1.42
C ALA A 521 1.85 44.19 -0.05
N LYS A 522 1.57 45.40 -0.55
CA LYS A 522 1.88 45.79 -1.92
C LYS A 522 3.38 45.76 -2.20
N ASP A 523 4.23 46.31 -1.32
CA ASP A 523 5.69 46.24 -1.48
C ASP A 523 6.16 44.78 -1.56
N SER A 524 5.67 43.95 -0.64
CA SER A 524 6.04 42.54 -0.55
C SER A 524 5.68 41.77 -1.83
N TYR A 525 4.44 41.91 -2.30
CA TYR A 525 4.00 41.26 -3.54
C TYR A 525 4.70 41.80 -4.79
N GLN A 526 4.95 43.11 -4.88
CA GLN A 526 5.66 43.70 -6.02
C GLN A 526 7.07 43.14 -6.15
N ARG A 527 7.78 43.02 -5.03
CA ARG A 527 9.15 42.47 -5.00
C ARG A 527 9.15 40.97 -5.32
N ALA A 528 8.20 40.21 -4.78
CA ALA A 528 8.04 38.80 -5.11
C ALA A 528 7.73 38.59 -6.61
N PHE A 529 6.80 39.37 -7.16
CA PHE A 529 6.43 39.35 -8.58
C PHE A 529 7.63 39.62 -9.49
N GLN A 530 8.43 40.65 -9.19
CA GLN A 530 9.63 40.97 -9.97
C GLN A 530 10.61 39.80 -10.03
N VAL A 531 10.84 39.13 -8.90
CA VAL A 531 11.73 37.96 -8.85
C VAL A 531 11.12 36.79 -9.64
N PHE A 532 9.86 36.42 -9.40
CA PHE A 532 9.26 35.30 -10.12
C PHE A 532 9.16 35.54 -11.63
N GLU A 533 8.79 36.76 -12.05
CA GLU A 533 8.73 37.11 -13.47
C GLU A 533 10.11 37.04 -14.13
N GLN A 534 11.16 37.52 -13.45
CA GLN A 534 12.52 37.47 -13.97
C GLN A 534 13.05 36.03 -14.15
N PHE A 535 12.81 35.15 -13.16
CA PHE A 535 13.43 33.82 -13.12
C PHE A 535 12.56 32.70 -13.71
N LEU A 536 11.24 32.80 -13.60
CA LEU A 536 10.29 31.76 -14.02
C LEU A 536 9.42 32.18 -15.20
N GLY A 537 9.42 33.47 -15.53
CA GLY A 537 8.59 34.05 -16.58
C GLY A 537 7.15 34.34 -16.13
N PRO A 538 6.37 35.02 -16.98
CA PRO A 538 5.03 35.50 -16.65
C PRO A 538 3.97 34.39 -16.55
N GLY A 539 4.23 33.21 -17.13
CA GLY A 539 3.29 32.09 -17.18
C GLY A 539 3.38 31.13 -16.00
N HIS A 540 4.38 31.26 -15.13
CA HIS A 540 4.58 30.34 -14.01
C HIS A 540 3.58 30.62 -12.88
N HIS A 541 3.09 29.58 -12.18
CA HIS A 541 2.06 29.70 -11.14
C HIS A 541 2.45 30.66 -10.01
N TYR A 542 3.71 30.66 -9.53
CA TYR A 542 4.18 31.65 -8.56
C TYR A 542 4.10 33.11 -9.06
N THR A 543 4.42 33.35 -10.34
CA THR A 543 4.31 34.68 -10.94
C THR A 543 2.85 35.12 -11.05
N GLN A 544 1.96 34.19 -11.44
CA GLN A 544 0.52 34.44 -11.51
C GLN A 544 -0.06 34.75 -10.13
N ARG A 545 0.23 33.94 -9.11
CA ARG A 545 -0.21 34.19 -7.73
C ARG A 545 0.24 35.54 -7.20
N ALA A 546 1.50 35.93 -7.45
CA ALA A 546 2.01 37.24 -7.04
C ALA A 546 1.25 38.39 -7.73
N ARG A 547 0.88 38.22 -9.00
CA ARG A 547 0.08 39.18 -9.75
C ARG A 547 -1.36 39.27 -9.24
N GLU A 548 -2.01 38.13 -9.04
CA GLU A 548 -3.38 38.05 -8.49
C GLU A 548 -3.47 38.75 -7.13
N ASN A 549 -2.48 38.53 -6.27
CA ASN A 549 -2.37 39.22 -4.99
C ASN A 549 -2.26 40.74 -5.16
N LEU A 550 -1.47 41.24 -6.11
CA LEU A 550 -1.38 42.69 -6.43
C LEU A 550 -2.69 43.27 -6.97
N ASP A 551 -3.36 42.53 -7.85
CA ASP A 551 -4.63 42.95 -8.43
C ASP A 551 -5.72 43.03 -7.36
N SER A 552 -5.72 42.08 -6.41
CA SER A 552 -6.66 42.06 -5.28
C SER A 552 -6.55 43.30 -4.37
N LEU A 553 -5.33 43.81 -4.17
CA LEU A 553 -5.09 45.04 -3.40
C LEU A 553 -5.60 46.29 -4.12
N SER A 554 -5.51 46.31 -5.46
CA SER A 554 -5.96 47.44 -6.27
C SER A 554 -7.48 47.58 -6.28
N GLN A 555 -8.20 46.46 -6.20
CA GLN A 555 -9.65 46.45 -6.08
C GLN A 555 -10.12 46.94 -4.70
N LYS A 556 -9.46 46.52 -3.62
CA LYS A 556 -9.78 46.94 -2.25
C LYS A 556 -9.46 48.41 -1.93
N GLY A 557 -8.53 49.03 -2.66
CA GLY A 557 -8.23 50.46 -2.52
C GLY A 557 -9.18 51.39 -3.29
N SER A 558 -10.14 50.83 -4.04
CA SER A 558 -11.09 51.56 -4.89
C SER A 558 -12.51 51.65 -4.30
N ASP A 559 -12.77 50.94 -3.20
CA ASP A 559 -13.99 50.98 -2.38
C ASP A 559 -13.73 51.77 -1.08
#